data_AF-A0A7V4T8H9-F1
#
_entry.id   AF-A0A7V4T8H9-F1
#
_cell.length_a   1.000
_cell.length_b   1.000
_cell.length_c   1.000
_cell.angle_alpha   90.00
_cell.angle_beta   90.00
_cell.angle_gamma   90.00
#
_symmetry.space_group_name_H-M   'P 1'
#
loop_
_entity.id
_entity.type
_entity.pdbx_description
1 polymer ?
#
loop_
_entity_poly.entity_id
_entity_poly.type
_entity_poly.pdbx_seq_one_letter_code
_entity_poly.pdbx_strand_id
1 'polypeptide(L)'
;MTIHTPRILAPAGDKNCFLAAIAAGADAIYCGLKIFSARMEAQNFSIEELSSLTKLAKSKNIQVYIAFNSIIKESEQEKVFKILCKLCKFVDFDALIVQDFSLLDLAEKAGFKKEFHLSTLANCTFQSGLTTAKQLGFKRVVLPREFTIDEIKKMARQTPEDIDLEVFIHGALCYSISGRCYWSSWFGGKSSLRGRCVQPCRRMYDQKGQKKRHFSCMDFSADVLVKILKTIPQITTWKIEGRKKSPHYVYYTVKAYKLLRDDPTKKKEALRYLDYAMGREFTHYNLLSQRRMNPLDHASETGSGLFAGRIKNPASPYFVTREDLFPSDLLRIGFEDEPSHTIQRVTRAVPKKGKFYLDKHSKFKVKKGTSVYIIDRRGQDLATVIKALDIELSDREETIIRPVENKFKVAPPRKLGKSKNKPREITLSRGKIRQQSIPSTMGIWISTQGYSAPSSGKNWLWLDPVLFPDEEKICSDYITKAIKKGAKNFVLNAVWQLS
;
A
#
# COMPACT_ATOMS: atom_id res chain seq x y z
N MET A 1 29.58 19.36 10.12
CA MET A 1 28.72 18.16 10.12
C MET A 1 28.74 17.58 8.73
N THR A 2 29.32 16.39 8.55
CA THR A 2 29.24 15.64 7.29
C THR A 2 27.78 15.34 7.00
N ILE A 3 27.25 15.90 5.91
CA ILE A 3 25.86 15.66 5.50
C ILE A 3 25.77 14.19 5.09
N HIS A 4 25.07 13.37 5.87
CA HIS A 4 24.82 11.99 5.51
C HIS A 4 23.93 11.95 4.25
N THR A 5 24.44 11.37 3.17
CA THR A 5 23.66 11.18 1.94
C THR A 5 22.64 10.05 2.15
N PRO A 6 21.32 10.32 2.06
CA PRO A 6 20.29 9.30 2.29
C PRO A 6 20.25 8.27 1.16
N ARG A 7 20.02 6.99 1.47
CA ARG A 7 19.83 5.92 0.48
C ARG A 7 18.52 6.11 -0.29
N ILE A 8 18.50 5.88 -1.60
CA ILE A 8 17.29 5.75 -2.40
C ILE A 8 16.81 4.29 -2.32
N LEU A 9 15.70 4.08 -1.62
CA LEU A 9 15.08 2.77 -1.45
C LEU A 9 13.98 2.55 -2.50
N ALA A 10 14.26 1.70 -3.48
CA ALA A 10 13.39 1.40 -4.60
C ALA A 10 12.40 0.24 -4.31
N PRO A 11 11.14 0.34 -4.75
CA PRO A 11 10.17 -0.75 -4.64
C PRO A 11 10.36 -1.78 -5.74
N ALA A 12 10.28 -3.07 -5.40
CA ALA A 12 10.16 -4.14 -6.38
C ALA A 12 8.95 -5.04 -6.09
N GLY A 13 8.06 -5.14 -7.07
CA GLY A 13 6.87 -6.01 -7.05
C GLY A 13 7.02 -7.32 -7.83
N ASP A 14 8.02 -7.38 -8.70
CA ASP A 14 8.35 -8.51 -9.57
C ASP A 14 9.84 -8.41 -9.99
N LYS A 15 10.32 -9.45 -10.68
CA LYS A 15 11.70 -9.55 -11.18
C LYS A 15 12.12 -8.36 -12.04
N ASN A 16 11.28 -7.93 -12.98
CA ASN A 16 11.62 -6.81 -13.88
C ASN A 16 11.72 -5.48 -13.12
N CYS A 17 10.88 -5.25 -12.11
CA CYS A 17 10.98 -4.09 -11.23
C CYS A 17 12.28 -4.11 -10.41
N PHE A 18 12.70 -5.29 -9.95
CA PHE A 18 13.97 -5.46 -9.24
C PHE A 18 15.15 -5.10 -10.16
N LEU A 19 15.20 -5.66 -11.38
CA LEU A 19 16.24 -5.36 -12.36
C LEU A 19 16.20 -3.89 -12.79
N ALA A 20 15.02 -3.28 -12.92
CA ALA A 20 14.88 -1.86 -13.21
C ALA A 20 15.44 -0.96 -12.09
N ALA A 21 15.28 -1.36 -10.82
CA ALA A 21 15.89 -0.65 -9.70
C ALA A 21 17.42 -0.72 -9.74
N ILE A 22 17.99 -1.89 -10.09
CA ILE A 22 19.44 -2.05 -10.31
C ILE A 22 19.89 -1.15 -11.46
N ALA A 23 19.22 -1.21 -12.61
CA ALA A 23 19.53 -0.40 -13.79
C ALA A 23 19.47 1.10 -13.51
N ALA A 24 18.54 1.53 -12.66
CA ALA A 24 18.43 2.92 -12.25
C ALA A 24 19.55 3.35 -11.29
N GLY A 25 20.21 2.40 -10.63
CA GLY A 25 21.27 2.60 -9.66
C GLY A 25 20.76 2.84 -8.24
N ALA A 26 19.63 2.24 -7.86
CA ALA A 26 19.12 2.33 -6.49
C ALA A 26 20.18 1.89 -5.47
N ASP A 27 20.24 2.53 -4.30
CA ASP A 27 21.20 2.12 -3.25
C ASP A 27 20.64 0.96 -2.42
N ALA A 28 19.31 0.82 -2.38
CA ALA A 28 18.63 -0.30 -1.76
C ALA A 28 17.32 -0.65 -2.49
N ILE A 29 16.87 -1.89 -2.40
CA ILE A 29 15.63 -2.40 -2.97
C ILE A 29 14.80 -3.05 -1.86
N TYR A 30 13.53 -2.70 -1.74
CA TYR A 30 12.59 -3.45 -0.89
C TYR A 30 11.58 -4.25 -1.71
N CYS A 31 11.45 -5.53 -1.35
CA CYS A 31 10.56 -6.49 -2.00
C CYS A 31 9.82 -7.34 -0.95
N GLY A 32 8.92 -8.23 -1.37
CA GLY A 32 8.19 -9.10 -0.46
C GLY A 32 7.98 -10.49 -1.02
N LEU A 33 7.70 -11.44 -0.15
CA LEU A 33 7.25 -12.76 -0.56
C LEU A 33 5.80 -12.73 -1.03
N LYS A 34 5.39 -13.80 -1.73
CA LYS A 34 3.99 -14.04 -2.15
C LYS A 34 3.00 -14.17 -0.99
N ILE A 35 3.49 -14.19 0.25
CA ILE A 35 2.72 -14.26 1.49
C ILE A 35 3.36 -13.36 2.56
N PHE A 36 2.57 -12.98 3.57
CA PHE A 36 3.01 -12.15 4.70
C PHE A 36 3.56 -10.76 4.34
N SER A 37 3.26 -10.27 3.13
CA SER A 37 3.60 -8.91 2.71
C SER A 37 2.36 -8.03 2.55
N ALA A 38 2.44 -6.76 2.95
CA ALA A 38 1.31 -5.81 2.83
C ALA A 38 0.95 -5.43 1.37
N ARG A 39 1.60 -6.04 0.38
CA ARG A 39 1.30 -5.96 -1.05
C ARG A 39 1.25 -7.37 -1.66
N MET A 40 0.63 -8.32 -0.95
CA MET A 40 0.53 -9.73 -1.35
C MET A 40 -0.04 -9.95 -2.76
N GLU A 41 -0.91 -9.05 -3.23
CA GLU A 41 -1.49 -9.09 -4.59
C GLU A 41 -0.54 -8.58 -5.70
N ALA A 42 0.71 -8.22 -5.38
CA ALA A 42 1.77 -8.10 -6.40
C ALA A 42 2.27 -9.50 -6.78
N GLN A 43 2.98 -9.64 -7.91
CA GLN A 43 3.55 -10.94 -8.30
C GLN A 43 4.45 -11.51 -7.19
N ASN A 44 5.24 -10.62 -6.56
CA ASN A 44 6.18 -10.90 -5.48
C ASN A 44 7.15 -12.04 -5.84
N PHE A 45 7.97 -12.45 -4.88
CA PHE A 45 9.09 -13.34 -5.15
C PHE A 45 8.95 -14.67 -4.40
N SER A 46 9.45 -15.73 -5.02
CA SER A 46 9.80 -16.98 -4.35
C SER A 46 11.16 -16.85 -3.64
N ILE A 47 11.51 -17.84 -2.82
CA ILE A 47 12.81 -17.84 -2.12
C ILE A 47 13.95 -18.13 -3.11
N GLU A 48 13.68 -18.99 -4.07
CA GLU A 48 14.56 -19.32 -5.20
C GLU A 48 14.90 -18.04 -5.99
N GLU A 49 13.88 -17.29 -6.42
CA GLU A 49 14.06 -16.04 -7.16
C GLU A 49 14.86 -15.01 -6.35
N LEU A 50 14.54 -14.85 -5.07
CA LEU A 50 15.27 -13.92 -4.20
C LEU A 50 16.73 -14.32 -4.01
N SER A 51 17.04 -15.62 -3.89
CA SER A 51 18.41 -16.09 -3.68
C SER A 51 19.35 -15.62 -4.80
N SER A 52 18.93 -15.74 -6.05
CA SER A 52 19.73 -15.27 -7.19
C SER A 52 19.73 -13.75 -7.29
N LEU A 53 18.58 -13.09 -7.08
CA LEU A 53 18.45 -11.64 -7.19
C LEU A 53 19.26 -10.88 -6.13
N THR A 54 19.33 -11.37 -4.88
CA THR A 54 20.12 -10.69 -3.86
C THR A 54 21.62 -10.85 -4.08
N LYS A 55 22.08 -11.97 -4.64
CA LYS A 55 23.47 -12.14 -5.09
C LYS A 55 23.82 -11.13 -6.19
N LEU A 56 22.92 -10.93 -7.15
CA LEU A 56 23.08 -9.91 -8.19
C LEU A 56 23.13 -8.51 -7.57
N ALA A 57 22.17 -8.15 -6.71
CA ALA A 57 22.15 -6.86 -6.02
C ALA A 57 23.46 -6.59 -5.25
N LYS A 58 23.94 -7.58 -4.50
CA LYS A 58 25.17 -7.49 -3.71
C LYS A 58 26.41 -7.28 -4.58
N SER A 59 26.49 -7.93 -5.74
CA SER A 59 27.58 -7.67 -6.72
C SER A 59 27.57 -6.25 -7.30
N LYS A 60 26.45 -5.53 -7.18
CA LYS A 60 26.31 -4.11 -7.56
C LYS A 60 26.31 -3.18 -6.33
N ASN A 61 26.64 -3.67 -5.13
CA ASN A 61 26.61 -2.93 -3.86
C ASN A 61 25.22 -2.36 -3.50
N ILE A 62 24.15 -3.07 -3.87
CA ILE A 62 22.77 -2.68 -3.59
C ILE A 62 22.23 -3.53 -2.45
N GLN A 63 21.71 -2.88 -1.41
CA GLN A 63 21.10 -3.57 -0.27
C GLN A 63 19.70 -4.10 -0.61
N VAL A 64 19.29 -5.20 0.03
CA VAL A 64 17.96 -5.78 -0.17
C VAL A 64 17.20 -5.89 1.15
N TYR A 65 16.01 -5.30 1.21
CA TYR A 65 15.13 -5.35 2.38
C TYR A 65 13.88 -6.17 2.08
N ILE A 66 13.55 -7.14 2.94
CA ILE A 66 12.38 -8.00 2.78
C ILE A 66 11.24 -7.47 3.64
N ALA A 67 10.13 -7.10 3.00
CA ALA A 67 8.94 -6.65 3.67
C ALA A 67 8.06 -7.84 4.09
N PHE A 68 8.11 -8.13 5.38
CA PHE A 68 7.35 -9.16 6.09
C PHE A 68 6.38 -8.50 7.08
N ASN A 69 5.62 -7.52 6.57
CA ASN A 69 4.90 -6.53 7.36
C ASN A 69 3.37 -6.67 7.35
N SER A 70 2.83 -7.82 6.99
CA SER A 70 1.41 -8.11 7.19
C SER A 70 1.10 -8.49 8.64
N ILE A 71 -0.15 -8.29 9.07
CA ILE A 71 -0.64 -8.88 10.32
C ILE A 71 -0.61 -10.41 10.22
N ILE A 72 -0.09 -11.07 11.26
CA ILE A 72 0.03 -12.53 11.37
C ILE A 72 -0.96 -13.02 12.42
N LYS A 73 -1.65 -14.13 12.15
CA LYS A 73 -2.51 -14.79 13.13
C LYS A 73 -1.66 -15.77 13.95
N GLU A 74 -2.07 -16.02 15.19
CA GLU A 74 -1.44 -17.01 16.07
C GLU A 74 -1.28 -18.38 15.40
N SER A 75 -2.30 -18.84 14.67
CA SER A 75 -2.30 -20.11 13.94
C SER A 75 -1.32 -20.16 12.76
N GLU A 76 -0.71 -19.04 12.38
CA GLU A 76 0.25 -18.93 11.28
C GLU A 76 1.70 -18.93 11.75
N GLN A 77 1.97 -18.91 13.06
CA GLN A 77 3.34 -18.80 13.61
C GLN A 77 4.29 -19.90 13.09
N GLU A 78 3.86 -21.16 13.08
CA GLU A 78 4.70 -22.26 12.59
C GLU A 78 5.04 -22.09 11.10
N LYS A 79 4.06 -21.65 10.30
CA LYS A 79 4.27 -21.36 8.88
C LYS A 79 5.24 -20.21 8.69
N VAL A 80 5.10 -19.14 9.47
CA VAL A 80 5.99 -17.98 9.46
C VAL A 80 7.41 -18.40 9.81
N PHE A 81 7.60 -19.17 10.90
CA PHE A 81 8.91 -19.65 11.31
C PHE A 81 9.59 -20.47 10.22
N LYS A 82 8.88 -21.44 9.62
CA LYS A 82 9.40 -22.25 8.50
C LYS A 82 9.88 -21.39 7.32
N ILE A 83 9.15 -20.33 7.00
CA ILE A 83 9.52 -19.40 5.93
C ILE A 83 10.75 -18.58 6.32
N LEU A 84 10.81 -18.07 7.54
CA LEU A 84 11.95 -17.32 8.05
C LEU A 84 13.22 -18.18 8.05
N CYS A 85 13.14 -19.46 8.46
CA CYS A 85 14.26 -20.39 8.40
C CYS A 85 14.79 -20.57 6.97
N LYS A 86 13.89 -20.71 5.99
CA LYS A 86 14.28 -20.80 4.58
C LYS A 86 14.88 -19.50 4.06
N LEU A 87 14.25 -18.36 4.36
CA LEU A 87 14.76 -17.05 3.98
C LEU A 87 16.18 -16.83 4.51
N CYS A 88 16.40 -17.02 5.82
CA CYS A 88 17.70 -16.79 6.45
C CYS A 88 18.78 -17.75 5.94
N LYS A 89 18.40 -18.98 5.55
CA LYS A 89 19.34 -19.98 5.04
C LYS A 89 19.75 -19.74 3.59
N PHE A 90 18.83 -19.29 2.74
CA PHE A 90 19.04 -19.31 1.28
C PHE A 90 19.09 -17.93 0.64
N VAL A 91 18.69 -16.87 1.34
CA VAL A 91 18.63 -15.51 0.80
C VAL A 91 19.53 -14.61 1.63
N ASP A 92 20.47 -13.93 0.98
CA ASP A 92 21.31 -12.93 1.62
C ASP A 92 20.66 -11.55 1.48
N PHE A 93 19.79 -11.19 2.42
CA PHE A 93 19.10 -9.89 2.48
C PHE A 93 19.53 -9.13 3.74
N ASP A 94 19.44 -7.81 3.74
CA ASP A 94 20.06 -6.93 4.75
C ASP A 94 19.13 -6.53 5.88
N ALA A 95 17.81 -6.51 5.65
CA ALA A 95 16.86 -6.13 6.67
C ALA A 95 15.49 -6.81 6.49
N LEU A 96 14.78 -7.00 7.62
CA LEU A 96 13.34 -7.30 7.64
C LEU A 96 12.54 -6.04 7.97
N ILE A 97 11.60 -5.67 7.10
CA ILE A 97 10.61 -4.64 7.40
C ILE A 97 9.39 -5.33 8.00
N VAL A 98 9.13 -5.12 9.29
CA VAL A 98 8.07 -5.83 10.05
C VAL A 98 7.14 -4.85 10.76
N GLN A 99 5.91 -5.28 11.02
CA GLN A 99 4.93 -4.51 11.79
C GLN A 99 4.80 -5.03 13.22
N ASP A 100 4.77 -6.36 13.39
CA ASP A 100 4.53 -7.01 14.67
C ASP A 100 5.85 -7.24 15.40
N PHE A 101 5.94 -6.80 16.65
CA PHE A 101 7.16 -6.91 17.45
C PHE A 101 7.51 -8.36 17.80
N SER A 102 6.50 -9.24 17.90
CA SER A 102 6.71 -10.66 18.18
C SER A 102 7.48 -11.39 17.08
N LEU A 103 7.58 -10.81 15.88
CA LEU A 103 8.36 -11.38 14.78
C LEU A 103 9.86 -11.31 15.00
N LEU A 104 10.36 -10.43 15.86
CA LEU A 104 11.79 -10.25 16.06
C LEU A 104 12.39 -11.52 16.68
N ASP A 105 11.87 -11.93 17.84
CA ASP A 105 12.23 -13.18 18.50
C ASP A 105 12.11 -14.40 17.56
N LEU A 106 11.06 -14.42 16.73
CA LEU A 106 10.81 -15.53 15.81
C LEU A 106 11.84 -15.58 14.68
N ALA A 107 12.20 -14.42 14.12
CA ALA A 107 13.21 -14.30 13.08
C ALA A 107 14.62 -14.57 13.62
N GLU A 108 14.95 -14.11 14.83
CA GLU A 108 16.21 -14.41 15.49
C GLU A 108 16.38 -15.91 15.75
N LYS A 109 15.33 -16.58 16.28
CA LYS A 109 15.31 -18.04 16.43
C LYS A 109 15.44 -18.78 15.10
N ALA A 110 14.98 -18.18 14.00
CA ALA A 110 15.14 -18.71 12.65
C ALA A 110 16.56 -18.46 12.07
N GLY A 111 17.41 -17.73 12.79
CA GLY A 111 18.80 -17.45 12.42
C GLY A 111 19.03 -16.07 11.81
N PHE A 112 18.05 -15.17 11.82
CA PHE A 112 18.24 -13.80 11.33
C PHE A 112 19.08 -12.98 12.33
N LYS A 113 20.13 -12.32 11.84
CA LYS A 113 21.09 -11.56 12.68
C LYS A 113 21.37 -10.13 12.17
N LYS A 114 20.61 -9.66 11.18
CA LYS A 114 20.79 -8.31 10.60
C LYS A 114 19.72 -7.35 11.13
N GLU A 115 19.35 -6.34 10.34
CA GLU A 115 18.53 -5.24 10.84
C GLU A 115 17.02 -5.52 10.80
N PHE A 116 16.31 -5.06 11.82
CA PHE A 116 14.86 -4.92 11.79
C PHE A 116 14.46 -3.47 11.56
N HIS A 117 13.57 -3.25 10.60
CA HIS A 117 12.99 -1.94 10.28
C HIS A 117 11.51 -1.94 10.67
N LEU A 118 11.11 -0.96 11.47
CA LEU A 118 9.73 -0.82 11.92
C LEU A 118 8.88 -0.20 10.82
N SER A 119 8.01 -1.03 10.23
CA SER A 119 7.06 -0.65 9.18
C SER A 119 6.15 0.50 9.63
N THR A 120 5.79 1.41 8.71
CA THR A 120 4.73 2.41 8.96
C THR A 120 3.40 1.79 9.39
N LEU A 121 3.18 0.52 9.08
CA LEU A 121 1.96 -0.17 9.50
C LEU A 121 1.88 -0.41 11.01
N ALA A 122 3.00 -0.31 11.74
CA ALA A 122 3.01 -0.32 13.20
C ALA A 122 2.50 1.00 13.81
N ASN A 123 2.40 2.07 12.99
CA ASN A 123 1.88 3.37 13.39
C ASN A 123 2.67 4.03 14.55
N CYS A 124 4.01 4.05 14.44
CA CYS A 124 4.87 4.77 15.38
C CYS A 124 4.80 6.29 15.13
N THR A 125 3.83 6.97 15.75
CA THR A 125 3.55 8.39 15.51
C THR A 125 4.06 9.33 16.61
N PHE A 126 4.44 8.80 17.77
CA PHE A 126 4.96 9.58 18.88
C PHE A 126 6.46 9.37 19.02
N GLN A 127 7.17 10.40 19.46
CA GLN A 127 8.61 10.35 19.61
C GLN A 127 9.06 9.33 20.65
N SER A 128 8.31 9.16 21.75
CA SER A 128 8.57 8.12 22.75
C SER A 128 8.57 6.71 22.15
N GLY A 129 7.83 6.50 21.06
CA GLY A 129 7.83 5.25 20.30
C GLY A 129 9.19 4.92 19.66
N LEU A 130 10.05 5.91 19.39
CA LEU A 130 11.41 5.66 18.88
C LEU A 130 12.29 4.96 19.94
N THR A 131 12.20 5.40 21.19
CA THR A 131 12.89 4.75 22.32
C THR A 131 12.38 3.32 22.51
N THR A 132 11.07 3.10 22.45
CA THR A 132 10.49 1.75 22.51
C THR A 132 10.96 0.88 21.34
N ALA A 133 11.00 1.44 20.12
CA ALA A 133 11.51 0.71 18.95
C ALA A 133 12.98 0.29 19.14
N LYS A 134 13.83 1.17 19.69
CA LYS A 134 15.22 0.82 20.04
C LYS A 134 15.30 -0.30 21.06
N GLN A 135 14.52 -0.22 22.14
CA GLN A 135 14.50 -1.23 23.20
C GLN A 135 14.06 -2.61 22.68
N LEU A 136 13.16 -2.63 21.71
CA LEU A 136 12.70 -3.85 21.05
C LEU A 136 13.71 -4.41 20.02
N GLY A 137 14.77 -3.67 19.69
CA GLY A 137 15.81 -4.14 18.76
C GLY A 137 15.67 -3.65 17.31
N PHE A 138 14.75 -2.72 17.03
CA PHE A 138 14.70 -2.08 15.72
C PHE A 138 15.91 -1.16 15.51
N LYS A 139 16.40 -1.10 14.26
CA LYS A 139 17.47 -0.18 13.84
C LYS A 139 16.97 0.98 12.98
N ARG A 140 15.73 0.89 12.50
CA ARG A 140 15.12 1.91 11.65
C ARG A 140 13.64 2.02 11.90
N VAL A 141 13.10 3.24 11.87
CA VAL A 141 11.66 3.50 11.91
C VAL A 141 11.22 4.18 10.63
N VAL A 142 10.24 3.58 9.94
CA VAL A 142 9.63 4.17 8.76
C VAL A 142 8.53 5.14 9.21
N LEU A 143 8.70 6.43 8.93
CA LEU A 143 7.76 7.46 9.32
C LEU A 143 6.52 7.50 8.41
N PRO A 144 5.34 7.79 8.97
CA PRO A 144 4.10 7.95 8.22
C PRO A 144 4.17 9.12 7.23
N ARG A 145 3.43 9.02 6.12
CA ARG A 145 3.36 10.06 5.06
C ARG A 145 2.48 11.25 5.43
N GLU A 146 1.69 11.07 6.48
CA GLU A 146 0.79 12.05 7.05
C GLU A 146 1.54 13.17 7.80
N PHE A 147 2.82 12.95 8.13
CA PHE A 147 3.64 13.90 8.85
C PHE A 147 4.04 15.13 8.00
N THR A 148 4.02 16.27 8.68
CA THR A 148 4.63 17.52 8.25
C THR A 148 6.15 17.49 8.45
N ILE A 149 6.87 18.38 7.77
CA ILE A 149 8.32 18.53 7.96
C ILE A 149 8.69 18.89 9.40
N ASP A 150 7.84 19.64 10.10
CA ASP A 150 8.08 20.04 11.49
C ASP A 150 7.92 18.84 12.45
N GLU A 151 6.96 17.96 12.20
CA GLU A 151 6.82 16.69 12.92
C GLU A 151 7.99 15.76 12.64
N ILE A 152 8.44 15.65 11.37
CA ILE A 152 9.64 14.88 11.02
C ILE A 152 10.87 15.43 11.75
N LYS A 153 11.07 16.75 11.79
CA LYS A 153 12.16 17.38 12.56
C LYS A 153 12.04 17.12 14.07
N LYS A 154 10.82 17.10 14.62
CA LYS A 154 10.59 16.73 16.03
C LYS A 154 10.97 15.28 16.31
N MET A 155 10.60 14.35 15.42
CA MET A 155 11.03 12.95 15.52
C MET A 155 12.56 12.82 15.46
N ALA A 156 13.19 13.49 14.49
CA ALA A 156 14.64 13.48 14.31
C ALA A 156 15.40 13.95 15.56
N ARG A 157 14.94 15.03 16.22
CA ARG A 157 15.56 15.53 17.47
C ARG A 157 15.47 14.56 18.65
N GLN A 158 14.48 13.67 18.66
CA GLN A 158 14.28 12.69 19.73
C GLN A 158 14.64 11.26 19.29
N THR A 159 15.26 11.12 18.12
CA THR A 159 15.72 9.83 17.63
C THR A 159 16.90 9.38 18.49
N PRO A 160 16.82 8.24 19.18
CA PRO A 160 17.95 7.71 19.94
C PRO A 160 19.15 7.46 19.02
N GLU A 161 20.36 7.46 19.60
CA GLU A 161 21.54 6.94 18.91
C GLU A 161 21.27 5.52 18.40
N ASP A 162 21.85 5.15 17.25
CA ASP A 162 21.67 3.86 16.56
C ASP A 162 20.28 3.58 15.97
N ILE A 163 19.41 4.59 15.89
CA ILE A 163 18.15 4.51 15.16
C ILE A 163 18.17 5.43 13.95
N ASP A 164 17.87 4.84 12.80
CA ASP A 164 17.64 5.56 11.55
C ASP A 164 16.17 5.93 11.36
N LEU A 165 15.93 7.05 10.66
CA LEU A 165 14.62 7.38 10.13
C LEU A 165 14.55 7.12 8.63
N GLU A 166 13.47 6.49 8.20
CA GLU A 166 13.11 6.32 6.80
C GLU A 166 11.85 7.13 6.49
N VAL A 167 11.89 7.91 5.42
CA VAL A 167 10.75 8.74 4.99
C VAL A 167 10.34 8.39 3.58
N PHE A 168 9.04 8.34 3.33
CA PHE A 168 8.54 8.27 1.97
C PHE A 168 8.79 9.61 1.28
N ILE A 169 9.28 9.55 0.04
CA ILE A 169 9.50 10.72 -0.81
C ILE A 169 8.59 10.72 -2.03
N HIS A 170 7.96 9.60 -2.38
CA HIS A 170 7.14 9.51 -3.58
C HIS A 170 6.17 8.32 -3.55
N GLY A 171 5.05 8.44 -4.27
CA GLY A 171 4.15 7.33 -4.59
C GLY A 171 2.75 7.42 -3.99
N ALA A 172 1.94 6.39 -4.22
CA ALA A 172 0.48 6.47 -4.02
C ALA A 172 0.05 6.71 -2.56
N LEU A 173 -0.74 7.76 -2.29
CA LEU A 173 -1.33 8.01 -0.97
C LEU A 173 -2.51 7.09 -0.68
N CYS A 174 -2.65 6.77 0.60
CA CYS A 174 -3.85 6.14 1.15
C CYS A 174 -4.79 7.24 1.69
N TYR A 175 -6.09 6.98 1.63
CA TYR A 175 -7.08 7.86 2.25
C TYR A 175 -7.07 7.75 3.78
N SER A 176 -6.94 6.53 4.29
CA SER A 176 -6.88 6.26 5.73
C SER A 176 -5.45 6.37 6.26
N ILE A 177 -5.34 6.63 7.56
CA ILE A 177 -4.08 6.64 8.32
C ILE A 177 -3.31 5.32 8.08
N SER A 178 -2.00 5.46 7.83
CA SER A 178 -1.06 4.36 7.65
C SER A 178 -1.20 3.31 8.76
N GLY A 179 -1.33 2.03 8.38
CA GLY A 179 -1.51 0.93 9.33
C GLY A 179 -2.90 0.82 9.98
N ARG A 180 -3.88 1.64 9.59
CA ARG A 180 -5.22 1.69 10.21
C ARG A 180 -6.39 1.62 9.21
N CYS A 181 -6.16 1.12 7.99
CA CYS A 181 -7.19 1.01 6.96
C CYS A 181 -7.95 -0.33 7.02
N TYR A 182 -9.14 -0.37 7.61
CA TYR A 182 -9.98 -1.59 7.67
C TYR A 182 -11.01 -1.68 6.54
N TRP A 183 -11.13 -0.64 5.72
CA TRP A 183 -12.20 -0.47 4.73
C TRP A 183 -12.35 -1.66 3.79
N SER A 184 -11.26 -2.11 3.18
CA SER A 184 -11.28 -3.25 2.24
C SER A 184 -11.71 -4.57 2.93
N SER A 185 -11.37 -4.73 4.21
CA SER A 185 -11.81 -5.88 5.01
C SER A 185 -13.30 -5.79 5.31
N TRP A 186 -13.74 -4.62 5.74
CA TRP A 186 -15.13 -4.35 6.10
C TRP A 186 -16.09 -4.58 4.94
N PHE A 187 -15.74 -4.05 3.76
CA PHE A 187 -16.64 -4.07 2.60
C PHE A 187 -16.67 -5.41 1.86
N GLY A 188 -15.59 -6.22 1.94
CA GLY A 188 -15.48 -7.42 1.11
C GLY A 188 -14.52 -8.50 1.60
N GLY A 189 -14.21 -8.54 2.90
CA GLY A 189 -13.38 -9.58 3.54
C GLY A 189 -11.89 -9.58 3.16
N LYS A 190 -11.47 -8.64 2.29
CA LYS A 190 -10.10 -8.57 1.78
C LYS A 190 -9.28 -7.56 2.58
N SER A 191 -8.63 -8.03 3.64
CA SER A 191 -7.88 -7.17 4.57
C SER A 191 -6.70 -6.43 3.91
N SER A 192 -6.70 -5.10 4.04
CA SER A 192 -5.61 -4.25 3.53
C SER A 192 -4.30 -4.44 4.33
N LEU A 193 -4.42 -4.70 5.64
CA LEU A 193 -3.32 -4.95 6.57
C LEU A 193 -2.72 -6.35 6.42
N ARG A 194 -3.31 -7.19 5.56
CA ARG A 194 -2.78 -8.49 5.14
C ARG A 194 -2.48 -8.55 3.64
N GLY A 195 -2.30 -7.37 3.03
CA GLY A 195 -1.87 -7.24 1.63
C GLY A 195 -2.92 -7.51 0.55
N ARG A 196 -4.19 -7.69 0.92
CA ARG A 196 -5.31 -8.00 0.02
C ARG A 196 -6.17 -6.79 -0.36
N CYS A 197 -5.67 -5.57 -0.17
CA CYS A 197 -6.46 -4.35 -0.41
C CYS A 197 -7.01 -4.28 -1.85
N VAL A 198 -8.33 -4.18 -2.00
CA VAL A 198 -9.02 -3.96 -3.28
C VAL A 198 -9.30 -2.49 -3.59
N GLN A 199 -8.62 -1.60 -2.85
CA GLN A 199 -8.63 -0.16 -3.09
C GLN A 199 -10.04 0.45 -3.16
N PRO A 200 -10.93 0.22 -2.17
CA PRO A 200 -12.30 0.78 -2.20
C PRO A 200 -12.29 2.31 -2.33
N CYS A 201 -11.32 2.98 -1.69
CA CYS A 201 -11.15 4.43 -1.81
C CYS A 201 -10.92 4.95 -3.24
N ARG A 202 -10.58 4.08 -4.20
CA ARG A 202 -10.33 4.46 -5.60
C ARG A 202 -11.56 4.36 -6.49
N ARG A 203 -12.70 3.89 -5.95
CA ARG A 203 -13.94 3.68 -6.70
C ARG A 203 -14.74 4.97 -6.88
N MET A 204 -15.64 4.94 -7.85
CA MET A 204 -16.71 5.93 -8.00
C MET A 204 -17.80 5.64 -6.98
N TYR A 205 -18.29 6.70 -6.35
CA TYR A 205 -19.41 6.66 -5.40
C TYR A 205 -20.49 7.61 -5.88
N ASP A 206 -21.75 7.20 -5.74
CA ASP A 206 -22.93 8.01 -6.03
C ASP A 206 -23.48 8.57 -4.72
N GLN A 207 -23.55 9.90 -4.62
CA GLN A 207 -24.18 10.57 -3.50
C GLN A 207 -25.10 11.68 -4.03
N LYS A 208 -26.41 11.57 -3.74
CA LYS A 208 -27.44 12.54 -4.17
C LYS A 208 -27.42 12.80 -5.68
N GLY A 209 -27.21 11.75 -6.49
CA GLY A 209 -27.15 11.85 -7.95
C GLY A 209 -25.83 12.38 -8.50
N GLN A 210 -24.83 12.64 -7.65
CA GLN A 210 -23.48 13.02 -8.07
C GLN A 210 -22.55 11.82 -7.97
N LYS A 211 -22.00 11.39 -9.12
CA LYS A 211 -20.98 10.35 -9.18
C LYS A 211 -19.59 10.96 -9.13
N LYS A 212 -18.84 10.71 -8.05
CA LYS A 212 -17.49 11.26 -7.84
C LYS A 212 -16.55 10.24 -7.20
N ARG A 213 -15.23 10.47 -7.34
CA ARG A 213 -14.20 9.77 -6.57
C ARG A 213 -13.94 10.52 -5.27
N HIS A 214 -14.81 10.34 -4.28
CA HIS A 214 -14.72 11.08 -3.01
C HIS A 214 -13.45 10.76 -2.19
N PHE A 215 -12.79 9.64 -2.44
CA PHE A 215 -11.70 9.15 -1.58
C PHE A 215 -10.41 8.83 -2.34
N SER A 216 -10.35 9.12 -3.64
CA SER A 216 -9.21 8.76 -4.48
C SER A 216 -8.13 9.83 -4.36
N CYS A 217 -7.13 9.58 -3.53
CA CYS A 217 -6.04 10.53 -3.32
C CYS A 217 -5.09 10.65 -4.53
N MET A 218 -4.58 11.83 -4.79
CA MET A 218 -3.38 12.05 -5.60
C MET A 218 -2.17 11.22 -5.09
N ASP A 219 -1.13 11.09 -5.91
CA ASP A 219 0.11 10.46 -5.47
C ASP A 219 0.95 11.50 -4.67
N PHE A 220 1.66 11.07 -3.63
CA PHE A 220 2.58 11.95 -2.90
C PHE A 220 3.86 12.15 -3.70
N SER A 221 4.40 13.37 -3.69
CA SER A 221 5.73 13.65 -4.20
C SER A 221 6.41 14.69 -3.35
N ALA A 222 7.60 14.40 -2.83
CA ALA A 222 8.43 15.39 -2.18
C ALA A 222 9.26 16.21 -3.20
N ASP A 223 9.34 15.77 -4.46
CA ASP A 223 10.01 16.46 -5.57
C ASP A 223 11.31 17.20 -5.18
N VAL A 224 11.47 18.48 -5.55
CA VAL A 224 12.59 19.33 -5.15
C VAL A 224 12.61 19.65 -3.64
N LEU A 225 11.50 19.44 -2.91
CA LEU A 225 11.44 19.63 -1.46
C LEU A 225 12.27 18.58 -0.69
N VAL A 226 12.70 17.49 -1.33
CA VAL A 226 13.65 16.53 -0.72
C VAL A 226 14.94 17.18 -0.25
N LYS A 227 15.30 18.36 -0.79
CA LYS A 227 16.43 19.15 -0.30
C LYS A 227 16.31 19.50 1.18
N ILE A 228 15.09 19.68 1.69
CA ILE A 228 14.82 19.98 3.11
C ILE A 228 14.97 18.70 3.94
N LEU A 229 14.55 17.55 3.42
CA LEU A 229 14.75 16.27 4.09
C LEU A 229 16.25 15.91 4.18
N LYS A 230 17.04 16.28 3.16
CA LYS A 230 18.50 16.10 3.14
C LYS A 230 19.21 16.84 4.28
N THR A 231 18.63 17.90 4.84
CA THR A 231 19.25 18.64 5.96
C THR A 231 19.05 17.96 7.31
N ILE A 232 18.31 16.86 7.38
CA ILE A 232 18.00 16.14 8.63
C ILE A 232 18.86 14.87 8.68
N PRO A 233 19.97 14.85 9.45
CA PRO A 233 20.95 13.75 9.37
C PRO A 233 20.40 12.40 9.84
N GLN A 234 19.37 12.38 10.68
CA GLN A 234 18.70 11.16 11.12
C GLN A 234 17.90 10.48 10.00
N ILE A 235 17.58 11.19 8.91
CA ILE A 235 16.91 10.60 7.74
C ILE A 235 17.97 9.95 6.86
N THR A 236 18.16 8.64 7.03
CA THR A 236 19.18 7.90 6.27
C THR A 236 18.62 7.23 5.02
N THR A 237 17.29 7.19 4.87
CA THR A 237 16.64 6.48 3.75
C THR A 237 15.43 7.24 3.20
N TRP A 238 15.44 7.45 1.88
CA TRP A 238 14.35 7.99 1.08
C TRP A 238 13.64 6.86 0.35
N LYS A 239 12.42 6.55 0.79
CA LYS A 239 11.61 5.44 0.27
C LYS A 239 10.66 5.89 -0.83
N ILE A 240 10.65 5.16 -1.94
CA ILE A 240 9.67 5.31 -3.02
C ILE A 240 8.58 4.23 -2.83
N GLU A 241 7.31 4.62 -2.72
CA GLU A 241 6.19 3.67 -2.67
C GLU A 241 5.78 3.25 -4.08
N GLY A 242 5.81 1.94 -4.36
CA GLY A 242 5.44 1.50 -5.72
C GLY A 242 5.52 0.02 -6.01
N ARG A 243 5.41 -0.88 -5.03
CA ARG A 243 5.57 -2.35 -5.29
C ARG A 243 4.49 -2.97 -6.20
N LYS A 244 3.50 -2.21 -6.66
CA LYS A 244 2.53 -2.63 -7.69
C LYS A 244 2.65 -1.83 -9.00
N LYS A 245 3.70 -1.01 -9.11
CA LYS A 245 3.96 -0.17 -10.28
C LYS A 245 4.87 -0.92 -11.26
N SER A 246 4.94 -0.44 -12.49
CA SER A 246 5.74 -1.06 -13.54
C SER A 246 7.25 -0.84 -13.36
N PRO A 247 8.08 -1.65 -14.03
CA PRO A 247 9.53 -1.41 -14.09
C PRO A 247 9.89 0.01 -14.56
N HIS A 248 9.10 0.57 -15.48
CA HIS A 248 9.25 1.96 -15.95
C HIS A 248 9.11 2.97 -14.80
N TYR A 249 8.07 2.85 -13.99
CA TYR A 249 7.87 3.71 -12.81
C TYR A 249 9.07 3.63 -11.86
N VAL A 250 9.53 2.42 -11.55
CA VAL A 250 10.68 2.19 -10.65
C VAL A 250 11.93 2.87 -11.20
N TYR A 251 12.23 2.65 -12.49
CA TYR A 251 13.43 3.20 -13.11
C TYR A 251 13.46 4.74 -13.05
N TYR A 252 12.40 5.38 -13.53
CA TYR A 252 12.35 6.84 -13.64
C TYR A 252 12.26 7.55 -12.29
N THR A 253 11.53 6.99 -11.32
CA THR A 253 11.48 7.56 -9.97
C THR A 253 12.84 7.48 -9.28
N VAL A 254 13.55 6.34 -9.38
CA VAL A 254 14.90 6.21 -8.81
C VAL A 254 15.88 7.18 -9.49
N LYS A 255 15.88 7.28 -10.82
CA LYS A 255 16.74 8.24 -11.55
C LYS A 255 16.45 9.68 -11.12
N ALA A 256 15.18 10.07 -11.01
CA ALA A 256 14.79 11.41 -10.60
C ALA A 256 15.33 11.76 -9.21
N TYR A 257 15.13 10.89 -8.22
CA TYR A 257 15.53 11.18 -6.85
C TYR A 257 17.04 11.05 -6.61
N LYS A 258 17.73 10.16 -7.33
CA LYS A 258 19.19 10.18 -7.36
C LYS A 258 19.70 11.50 -7.90
N LEU A 259 19.13 12.00 -9.00
CA LEU A 259 19.53 13.28 -9.57
C LEU A 259 19.29 14.43 -8.59
N LEU A 260 18.11 14.49 -7.95
CA LEU A 260 17.82 15.50 -6.93
C LEU A 260 18.72 15.42 -5.69
N ARG A 261 19.19 14.21 -5.34
CA ARG A 261 20.08 13.97 -4.21
C ARG A 261 21.52 14.35 -4.53
N ASP A 262 22.02 13.90 -5.68
CA ASP A 262 23.43 13.87 -6.04
C ASP A 262 23.83 15.11 -6.87
N ASP A 263 22.95 15.62 -7.72
CA ASP A 263 23.14 16.84 -8.51
C ASP A 263 21.86 17.71 -8.55
N PRO A 264 21.56 18.45 -7.45
CA PRO A 264 20.34 19.25 -7.34
C PRO A 264 20.17 20.35 -8.40
N THR A 265 21.26 20.70 -9.13
CA THR A 265 21.21 21.71 -10.20
C THR A 265 20.38 21.22 -11.38
N LYS A 266 20.35 19.90 -11.62
CA LYS A 266 19.59 19.24 -12.69
C LYS A 266 18.12 18.98 -12.34
N LYS A 267 17.52 19.82 -11.48
CA LYS A 267 16.12 19.69 -11.06
C LYS A 267 15.11 19.60 -12.22
N LYS A 268 15.35 20.30 -13.34
CA LYS A 268 14.44 20.26 -14.50
C LYS A 268 14.38 18.87 -15.14
N GLU A 269 15.54 18.22 -15.25
CA GLU A 269 15.64 16.86 -15.77
C GLU A 269 15.01 15.85 -14.80
N ALA A 270 15.25 16.01 -13.49
CA ALA A 270 14.65 15.16 -12.48
C ALA A 270 13.12 15.22 -12.48
N LEU A 271 12.55 16.43 -12.59
CA LEU A 271 11.09 16.61 -12.70
C LEU A 271 10.53 15.95 -13.97
N ARG A 272 11.25 16.04 -15.09
CA ARG A 272 10.86 15.33 -16.32
C ARG A 272 10.85 13.81 -16.13
N TYR A 273 11.80 13.26 -15.38
CA TYR A 273 11.76 11.84 -15.01
C TYR A 273 10.57 11.50 -14.11
N LEU A 274 10.18 12.36 -13.17
CA LEU A 274 8.96 12.15 -12.38
C LEU A 274 7.70 12.18 -13.25
N ASP A 275 7.63 13.06 -14.25
CA ASP A 275 6.53 13.08 -15.22
C ASP A 275 6.49 11.76 -16.03
N TYR A 276 7.66 11.26 -16.44
CA TYR A 276 7.80 9.97 -17.11
C TYR A 276 7.53 8.77 -16.21
N ALA A 277 7.54 8.91 -14.89
CA ALA A 277 7.07 7.83 -14.02
C ALA A 277 5.58 7.50 -14.27
N MET A 278 4.80 8.39 -14.90
CA MET A 278 3.40 8.14 -15.27
C MET A 278 2.53 7.82 -14.05
N GLY A 279 2.81 8.51 -12.94
CA GLY A 279 2.00 8.48 -11.72
C GLY A 279 0.62 9.11 -11.91
N ARG A 280 -0.14 9.23 -10.83
CA ARG A 280 -1.25 10.20 -10.78
C ARG A 280 -0.68 11.61 -10.64
N GLU A 281 -1.56 12.61 -10.73
CA GLU A 281 -1.24 13.95 -10.27
C GLU A 281 -0.64 13.92 -8.85
N PHE A 282 0.33 14.80 -8.61
CA PHE A 282 1.09 14.83 -7.38
C PHE A 282 0.58 15.89 -6.40
N THR A 283 0.75 15.60 -5.12
CA THR A 283 0.52 16.53 -4.03
C THR A 283 1.66 16.47 -3.03
N HIS A 284 1.97 17.62 -2.41
CA HIS A 284 2.87 17.68 -1.25
C HIS A 284 2.16 17.23 0.04
N TYR A 285 0.85 17.00 -0.03
CA TYR A 285 0.00 16.61 1.10
C TYR A 285 0.25 17.48 2.33
N ASN A 286 0.71 16.89 3.43
CA ASN A 286 1.03 17.60 4.67
C ASN A 286 2.49 18.01 4.80
N LEU A 287 3.37 17.69 3.84
CA LEU A 287 4.83 17.85 4.01
C LEU A 287 5.22 19.27 4.43
N LEU A 288 4.60 20.29 3.84
CA LEU A 288 4.80 21.68 4.24
C LEU A 288 3.69 22.12 5.19
N SER A 289 4.03 22.35 6.46
CA SER A 289 3.08 22.78 7.49
C SER A 289 2.37 24.08 7.14
N GLN A 290 3.10 25.00 6.50
CA GLN A 290 2.62 26.30 6.01
C GLN A 290 1.83 26.23 4.70
N ARG A 291 1.90 25.11 3.97
CA ARG A 291 1.24 24.94 2.66
C ARG A 291 0.71 23.51 2.51
N ARG A 292 -0.28 23.18 3.36
CA ARG A 292 -0.97 21.89 3.29
C ARG A 292 -1.82 21.83 2.01
N MET A 293 -1.75 20.69 1.34
CA MET A 293 -2.52 20.42 0.12
C MET A 293 -3.50 19.29 0.40
N ASN A 294 -4.78 19.49 0.08
CA ASN A 294 -5.75 18.41 0.13
C ASN A 294 -5.39 17.38 -0.96
N PRO A 295 -5.14 16.11 -0.62
CA PRO A 295 -4.80 15.10 -1.62
C PRO A 295 -6.03 14.65 -2.42
N LEU A 296 -7.22 15.12 -2.06
CA LEU A 296 -8.47 14.84 -2.76
C LEU A 296 -8.81 16.05 -3.63
N ASP A 297 -8.69 15.87 -4.93
CA ASP A 297 -9.30 16.76 -5.91
C ASP A 297 -10.44 16.01 -6.60
N HIS A 298 -11.68 16.40 -6.27
CA HIS A 298 -12.90 15.80 -6.81
C HIS A 298 -13.25 16.29 -8.22
N ALA A 299 -12.58 17.33 -8.72
CA ALA A 299 -12.68 17.81 -10.09
C ALA A 299 -11.66 17.13 -11.00
N SER A 300 -10.53 16.67 -10.45
CA SER A 300 -9.48 15.96 -11.20
C SER A 300 -9.87 14.53 -11.59
N GLU A 301 -9.42 14.12 -12.78
CA GLU A 301 -9.48 12.74 -13.21
C GLU A 301 -8.32 11.95 -12.55
N THR A 302 -8.56 11.21 -11.47
CA THR A 302 -7.48 10.57 -10.65
C THR A 302 -6.78 9.34 -11.27
N GLY A 303 -6.76 9.21 -12.60
CA GLY A 303 -6.07 8.12 -13.29
C GLY A 303 -4.55 8.38 -13.41
N SER A 304 -3.76 7.31 -13.50
CA SER A 304 -2.32 7.42 -13.76
C SER A 304 -2.01 7.61 -15.24
N GLY A 305 -0.87 8.20 -15.58
CA GLY A 305 -0.39 8.30 -16.96
C GLY A 305 0.09 9.70 -17.34
N LEU A 306 0.96 9.77 -18.33
CA LEU A 306 1.45 11.04 -18.88
C LEU A 306 0.45 11.57 -19.91
N PHE A 307 -0.08 12.77 -19.71
CA PHE A 307 -1.10 13.34 -20.59
C PHE A 307 -0.57 13.52 -22.02
N ALA A 308 -1.16 12.78 -22.97
CA ALA A 308 -0.74 12.74 -24.36
C ALA A 308 -1.55 13.70 -25.24
N GLY A 309 -2.79 14.02 -24.87
CA GLY A 309 -3.65 14.95 -25.61
C GLY A 309 -5.14 14.70 -25.39
N ARG A 310 -5.98 15.34 -26.22
CA ARG A 310 -7.44 15.11 -26.23
C ARG A 310 -7.92 14.71 -27.62
N ILE A 311 -8.91 13.82 -27.65
CA ILE A 311 -9.52 13.32 -28.88
C ILE A 311 -10.19 14.47 -29.66
N LYS A 312 -9.93 14.50 -30.96
CA LYS A 312 -10.50 15.37 -31.98
C LYS A 312 -11.27 14.52 -33.00
N ASN A 313 -12.32 15.13 -33.55
CA ASN A 313 -13.16 14.66 -34.66
C ASN A 313 -13.74 13.22 -34.54
N PRO A 314 -15.00 13.05 -34.09
CA PRO A 314 -15.56 11.71 -33.81
C PRO A 314 -15.75 10.81 -35.05
N ALA A 315 -15.77 11.35 -36.28
CA ALA A 315 -15.87 10.55 -37.50
C ALA A 315 -14.58 9.75 -37.82
N SER A 316 -13.42 10.33 -37.48
CA SER A 316 -12.10 9.67 -37.54
C SER A 316 -11.31 10.13 -36.31
N PRO A 317 -11.47 9.44 -35.17
CA PRO A 317 -10.91 9.90 -33.91
C PRO A 317 -9.39 9.93 -33.98
N TYR A 318 -8.81 11.10 -33.70
CA TYR A 318 -7.37 11.29 -33.59
C TYR A 318 -7.06 12.25 -32.44
N PHE A 319 -5.81 12.32 -32.00
CA PHE A 319 -5.35 13.42 -31.15
C PHE A 319 -4.03 13.98 -31.66
N VAL A 320 -3.74 15.23 -31.28
CA VAL A 320 -2.43 15.84 -31.50
C VAL A 320 -1.58 15.55 -30.27
N THR A 321 -0.46 14.87 -30.48
CA THR A 321 0.38 14.38 -29.39
C THR A 321 1.10 15.56 -28.72
N ARG A 322 1.14 15.57 -27.39
CA ARG A 322 1.93 16.54 -26.60
C ARG A 322 3.36 16.08 -26.38
N GLU A 323 3.60 14.79 -26.54
CA GLU A 323 4.88 14.10 -26.37
C GLU A 323 5.12 13.19 -27.58
N ASP A 324 6.38 12.82 -27.79
CA ASP A 324 6.71 11.78 -28.77
C ASP A 324 6.08 10.45 -28.33
N LEU A 325 5.50 9.74 -29.30
CA LEU A 325 4.99 8.39 -29.13
C LEU A 325 5.93 7.41 -29.79
N PHE A 326 6.33 6.38 -29.07
CA PHE A 326 7.20 5.32 -29.58
C PHE A 326 6.39 4.07 -29.92
N PRO A 327 6.82 3.27 -30.91
CA PRO A 327 6.22 1.96 -31.15
C PRO A 327 6.16 1.13 -29.85
N SER A 328 5.02 0.46 -29.63
CA SER A 328 4.68 -0.30 -28.43
C SER A 328 4.33 0.48 -27.16
N ASP A 329 4.33 1.81 -27.18
CA ASP A 329 3.71 2.59 -26.10
C ASP A 329 2.22 2.19 -25.95
N LEU A 330 1.73 2.14 -24.72
CA LEU A 330 0.31 1.91 -24.42
C LEU A 330 -0.36 3.24 -24.08
N LEU A 331 -1.42 3.54 -24.82
CA LEU A 331 -2.26 4.70 -24.62
C LEU A 331 -3.55 4.28 -23.92
N ARG A 332 -3.87 4.95 -22.81
CA ARG A 332 -5.20 4.91 -22.21
C ARG A 332 -6.05 6.03 -22.79
N ILE A 333 -7.21 5.67 -23.34
CA ILE A 333 -8.21 6.61 -23.84
C ILE A 333 -9.38 6.58 -22.85
N GLY A 334 -9.68 7.73 -22.23
CA GLY A 334 -10.69 7.82 -21.16
C GLY A 334 -10.29 7.06 -19.89
N PHE A 335 -11.26 6.71 -19.06
CA PHE A 335 -11.06 6.05 -17.74
C PHE A 335 -11.86 4.77 -17.61
N GLU A 336 -11.36 3.80 -16.84
CA GLU A 336 -11.95 2.44 -16.70
C GLU A 336 -13.45 2.40 -16.36
N ASP A 337 -13.98 3.45 -15.74
CA ASP A 337 -15.40 3.64 -15.40
C ASP A 337 -16.26 4.23 -16.53
N GLU A 338 -15.65 4.67 -17.63
CA GLU A 338 -16.34 5.18 -18.80
C GLU A 338 -16.62 4.06 -19.82
N PRO A 339 -17.84 3.97 -20.38
CA PRO A 339 -18.17 2.96 -21.40
C PRO A 339 -17.32 3.05 -22.68
N SER A 340 -16.67 4.20 -22.91
CA SER A 340 -15.82 4.50 -24.06
C SER A 340 -14.34 4.21 -23.81
N HIS A 341 -13.98 3.73 -22.62
CA HIS A 341 -12.59 3.48 -22.28
C HIS A 341 -12.00 2.35 -23.10
N THR A 342 -10.77 2.58 -23.55
CA THR A 342 -9.98 1.58 -24.26
C THR A 342 -8.49 1.82 -24.07
N ILE A 343 -7.71 0.77 -24.29
CA ILE A 343 -6.26 0.84 -24.35
C ILE A 343 -5.84 0.54 -25.78
N GLN A 344 -5.02 1.42 -26.36
CA GLN A 344 -4.50 1.24 -27.71
C GLN A 344 -2.98 1.25 -27.69
N ARG A 345 -2.38 0.29 -28.37
CA ARG A 345 -0.93 0.24 -28.60
C ARG A 345 -0.55 1.18 -29.76
N VAL A 346 0.55 1.90 -29.59
CA VAL A 346 1.17 2.70 -30.64
C VAL A 346 1.90 1.78 -31.61
N THR A 347 1.54 1.84 -32.90
CA THR A 347 2.11 0.97 -33.95
C THR A 347 3.29 1.60 -34.69
N ARG A 348 3.41 2.92 -34.66
CA ARG A 348 4.46 3.68 -35.35
C ARG A 348 4.90 4.87 -34.52
N ALA A 349 6.13 5.31 -34.70
CA ALA A 349 6.61 6.53 -34.07
C ALA A 349 5.79 7.74 -34.53
N VAL A 350 5.42 8.61 -33.61
CA VAL A 350 4.74 9.88 -33.91
C VAL A 350 5.44 11.00 -33.14
N PRO A 351 6.02 12.00 -33.83
CA PRO A 351 6.72 13.08 -33.14
C PRO A 351 5.74 13.97 -32.38
N LYS A 352 6.26 14.74 -31.42
CA LYS A 352 5.52 15.78 -30.70
C LYS A 352 4.81 16.72 -31.66
N LYS A 353 3.55 17.06 -31.35
CA LYS A 353 2.60 17.79 -32.22
C LYS A 353 2.15 17.02 -33.47
N GLY A 354 2.54 15.75 -33.62
CA GLY A 354 2.04 14.87 -34.67
C GLY A 354 0.60 14.43 -34.43
N LYS A 355 -0.06 13.89 -35.46
CA LYS A 355 -1.41 13.32 -35.36
C LYS A 355 -1.34 11.80 -35.19
N PHE A 356 -1.92 11.29 -34.11
CA PHE A 356 -2.13 9.86 -33.91
C PHE A 356 -3.61 9.51 -34.06
N TYR A 357 -3.92 8.60 -34.98
CA TYR A 357 -5.27 8.15 -35.28
C TYR A 357 -5.59 6.89 -34.47
N LEU A 358 -6.79 6.84 -33.91
CA LEU A 358 -7.26 5.67 -33.17
C LEU A 358 -7.66 4.56 -34.15
N ASP A 359 -7.63 3.31 -33.67
CA ASP A 359 -7.98 2.15 -34.49
C ASP A 359 -9.43 2.26 -35.02
N LYS A 360 -9.63 1.87 -36.29
CA LYS A 360 -10.94 1.76 -36.94
C LYS A 360 -11.84 0.71 -36.26
N HIS A 361 -11.32 -0.18 -35.42
CA HIS A 361 -12.14 -1.09 -34.61
C HIS A 361 -12.66 -0.45 -33.31
N SER A 362 -12.12 0.71 -32.91
CA SER A 362 -12.66 1.54 -31.81
C SER A 362 -14.01 2.22 -32.16
N LYS A 363 -14.70 1.74 -33.19
CA LYS A 363 -15.83 2.37 -33.86
C LYS A 363 -16.86 2.97 -32.87
N PHE A 364 -16.87 4.30 -32.88
CA PHE A 364 -17.97 5.21 -32.49
C PHE A 364 -18.37 5.40 -31.02
N LYS A 365 -17.55 5.04 -30.03
CA LYS A 365 -17.86 5.36 -28.62
C LYS A 365 -17.04 6.49 -28.00
N VAL A 366 -15.89 6.84 -28.56
CA VAL A 366 -14.99 7.83 -27.94
C VAL A 366 -15.44 9.25 -28.29
N LYS A 367 -15.79 10.04 -27.28
CA LYS A 367 -16.30 11.40 -27.44
C LYS A 367 -15.18 12.38 -27.78
N LYS A 368 -15.50 13.46 -28.51
CA LYS A 368 -14.59 14.60 -28.68
C LYS A 368 -14.24 15.16 -27.30
N GLY A 369 -12.96 15.46 -27.06
CA GLY A 369 -12.47 15.98 -25.79
C GLY A 369 -12.00 14.94 -24.78
N THR A 370 -12.27 13.65 -25.01
CA THR A 370 -11.77 12.56 -24.15
C THR A 370 -10.26 12.63 -24.00
N SER A 371 -9.78 12.55 -22.75
CA SER A 371 -8.36 12.60 -22.40
C SER A 371 -7.64 11.33 -22.87
N VAL A 372 -6.41 11.48 -23.37
CA VAL A 372 -5.51 10.37 -23.74
C VAL A 372 -4.24 10.46 -22.91
N TYR A 373 -3.81 9.35 -22.34
CA TYR A 373 -2.61 9.26 -21.50
C TYR A 373 -1.69 8.14 -21.97
N ILE A 374 -0.38 8.35 -21.94
CA ILE A 374 0.61 7.29 -22.04
C ILE A 374 0.68 6.60 -20.68
N ILE A 375 0.42 5.30 -20.62
CA ILE A 375 0.38 4.53 -19.36
C ILE A 375 1.52 3.52 -19.23
N ASP A 376 2.14 3.15 -20.34
CA ASP A 376 3.33 2.30 -20.37
C ASP A 376 4.17 2.75 -21.56
N ARG A 377 5.41 3.19 -21.30
CA ARG A 377 6.36 3.54 -22.35
C ARG A 377 7.37 2.42 -22.47
N ARG A 378 7.26 1.68 -23.56
CA ARG A 378 8.12 0.51 -23.83
C ARG A 378 9.31 0.94 -24.69
N GLY A 379 10.07 1.90 -24.17
CA GLY A 379 11.34 2.30 -24.78
C GLY A 379 12.31 1.12 -24.83
N GLN A 380 13.01 0.96 -25.96
CA GLN A 380 13.98 -0.12 -26.16
C GLN A 380 15.15 -0.05 -25.17
N ASP A 381 15.50 1.15 -24.69
CA ASP A 381 16.65 1.37 -23.81
C ASP A 381 16.51 0.61 -22.48
N LEU A 382 15.40 0.83 -21.75
CA LEU A 382 15.19 0.16 -20.45
C LEU A 382 15.04 -1.36 -20.63
N ALA A 383 14.33 -1.79 -21.68
CA ALA A 383 14.15 -3.21 -21.97
C ALA A 383 15.49 -3.90 -22.27
N THR A 384 16.39 -3.23 -23.00
CA THR A 384 17.73 -3.73 -23.31
C THR A 384 18.57 -3.87 -22.04
N VAL A 385 18.55 -2.86 -21.16
CA VAL A 385 19.31 -2.92 -19.90
C VAL A 385 18.77 -4.00 -18.96
N ILE A 386 17.44 -4.15 -18.86
CA ILE A 386 16.83 -5.23 -18.08
C ILE A 386 17.21 -6.60 -18.65
N LYS A 387 17.18 -6.77 -19.98
CA LYS A 387 17.55 -8.02 -20.64
C LYS A 387 19.03 -8.37 -20.39
N ALA A 388 19.94 -7.39 -20.42
CA ALA A 388 21.34 -7.63 -20.10
C ALA A 388 21.53 -8.12 -18.65
N LEU A 389 20.83 -7.49 -17.69
CA LEU A 389 20.83 -7.94 -16.29
C LEU A 389 20.18 -9.31 -16.10
N ASP A 390 19.18 -9.63 -16.93
CA ASP A 390 18.49 -10.94 -16.90
C ASP A 390 19.41 -12.07 -17.38
N ILE A 391 20.24 -11.80 -18.39
CA ILE A 391 21.30 -12.70 -18.84
C ILE A 391 22.33 -12.89 -17.73
N GLU A 392 22.85 -11.80 -17.15
CA GLU A 392 23.79 -11.87 -16.01
C GLU A 392 23.23 -12.66 -14.81
N LEU A 393 21.92 -12.60 -14.59
CA LEU A 393 21.25 -13.37 -13.55
C LEU A 393 21.14 -14.86 -13.90
N SER A 394 20.89 -15.18 -15.17
CA SER A 394 20.72 -16.55 -15.67
C SER A 394 22.03 -17.34 -15.68
N ASP A 395 23.17 -16.65 -15.80
CA ASP A 395 24.49 -17.27 -15.71
C ASP A 395 24.88 -17.70 -14.27
N ARG A 396 24.06 -17.37 -13.27
CA ARG A 396 24.30 -17.74 -11.87
C ARG A 396 23.65 -19.06 -11.52
N GLU A 397 24.36 -19.89 -10.76
CA GLU A 397 23.82 -21.17 -10.27
C GLU A 397 22.52 -20.99 -9.49
N GLU A 398 21.50 -21.76 -9.90
CA GLU A 398 20.23 -21.83 -9.20
C GLU A 398 20.42 -22.43 -7.79
N THR A 399 19.80 -21.78 -6.80
CA THR A 399 19.88 -22.26 -5.43
C THR A 399 18.75 -23.23 -5.15
N ILE A 400 19.09 -24.50 -4.95
CA ILE A 400 18.13 -25.56 -4.61
C ILE A 400 17.65 -25.38 -3.17
N ILE A 401 16.37 -25.04 -3.00
CA ILE A 401 15.75 -24.82 -1.69
C ILE A 401 15.40 -26.17 -1.05
N ARG A 402 16.25 -26.58 -0.11
CA ARG A 402 16.04 -27.82 0.67
C ARG A 402 15.11 -27.58 1.87
N PRO A 403 14.41 -28.61 2.36
CA PRO A 403 13.73 -28.54 3.66
C PRO A 403 14.69 -28.08 4.76
N VAL A 404 14.18 -27.27 5.68
CA VAL A 404 14.93 -26.79 6.84
C VAL A 404 14.29 -27.40 8.08
N GLU A 405 15.13 -27.84 9.02
CA GLU A 405 14.69 -28.46 10.26
C GLU A 405 13.82 -27.46 11.06
N ASN A 406 12.59 -27.87 11.41
CA ASN A 406 11.69 -27.04 12.18
C ASN A 406 11.78 -27.42 13.67
N LYS A 407 12.61 -26.71 14.44
CA LYS A 407 12.72 -26.90 15.89
C LYS A 407 11.68 -26.09 16.68
N PHE A 408 10.92 -25.22 16.02
CA PHE A 408 9.92 -24.39 16.69
C PHE A 408 8.60 -25.14 16.83
N LYS A 409 8.19 -25.38 18.08
CA LYS A 409 6.85 -25.84 18.42
C LYS A 409 6.09 -24.66 19.01
N VAL A 410 4.97 -24.29 18.38
CA VAL A 410 4.03 -23.33 18.95
C VAL A 410 3.47 -23.94 20.24
N ALA A 411 3.56 -23.24 21.36
CA ALA A 411 2.90 -23.67 22.58
C ALA A 411 1.40 -23.78 22.29
N PRO A 412 0.73 -24.90 22.60
CA PRO A 412 -0.70 -24.99 22.37
C PRO A 412 -1.36 -23.83 23.12
N PRO A 413 -2.34 -23.13 22.50
CA PRO A 413 -3.05 -22.07 23.19
C PRO A 413 -3.53 -22.65 24.51
N ARG A 414 -3.27 -21.94 25.62
CA ARG A 414 -3.68 -22.36 26.95
C ARG A 414 -5.14 -22.77 26.82
N LYS A 415 -5.46 -24.06 27.00
CA LYS A 415 -6.84 -24.53 26.90
C LYS A 415 -7.62 -23.65 27.85
N LEU A 416 -8.45 -22.75 27.29
CA LEU A 416 -9.45 -22.06 28.07
C LEU A 416 -10.18 -23.18 28.79
N GLY A 417 -10.07 -23.21 30.12
CA GLY A 417 -10.74 -24.25 30.92
C GLY A 417 -12.16 -24.33 30.41
N LYS A 418 -12.67 -25.56 30.17
CA LYS A 418 -14.01 -25.76 29.60
C LYS A 418 -14.93 -24.79 30.33
N SER A 419 -15.40 -23.76 29.62
CA SER A 419 -16.32 -22.81 30.22
C SER A 419 -17.47 -23.66 30.74
N LYS A 420 -17.79 -23.56 32.04
CA LYS A 420 -18.97 -24.25 32.58
C LYS A 420 -20.24 -23.83 31.82
N ASN A 421 -20.18 -22.73 31.08
CA ASN A 421 -21.23 -22.25 30.21
C ASN A 421 -21.25 -23.07 28.91
N LYS A 422 -22.33 -23.81 28.68
CA LYS A 422 -22.62 -24.45 27.40
C LYS A 422 -22.67 -23.38 26.29
N PRO A 423 -22.06 -23.61 25.12
CA PRO A 423 -22.26 -22.77 23.95
C PRO A 423 -23.76 -22.56 23.72
N ARG A 424 -24.17 -21.32 23.45
CA ARG A 424 -25.55 -21.00 23.10
C ARG A 424 -25.57 -20.62 21.63
N GLU A 425 -26.41 -21.30 20.87
CA GLU A 425 -26.74 -20.88 19.52
C GLU A 425 -27.81 -19.80 19.59
N ILE A 426 -27.57 -18.68 18.93
CA ILE A 426 -28.48 -17.53 18.93
C ILE A 426 -28.71 -17.14 17.47
N THR A 427 -29.97 -17.22 17.04
CA THR A 427 -30.37 -16.68 15.74
C THR A 427 -30.45 -15.17 15.84
N LEU A 428 -29.61 -14.48 15.06
CA LEU A 428 -29.60 -13.03 14.98
C LEU A 428 -30.51 -12.55 13.86
N SER A 429 -31.58 -11.84 14.22
CA SER A 429 -32.48 -11.20 13.27
C SER A 429 -32.06 -9.76 12.98
N ARG A 430 -32.18 -9.35 11.71
CA ARG A 430 -31.91 -7.99 11.22
C ARG A 430 -33.18 -7.42 10.57
N GLY A 431 -33.57 -6.20 10.92
CA GLY A 431 -34.77 -5.52 10.39
C GLY A 431 -36.02 -5.64 11.29
N LYS A 432 -37.18 -5.24 10.77
CA LYS A 432 -38.45 -5.24 11.53
C LYS A 432 -38.98 -6.66 11.77
N ILE A 433 -38.97 -7.10 13.03
CA ILE A 433 -39.50 -8.40 13.44
C ILE A 433 -41.03 -8.32 13.61
N ARG A 434 -41.79 -9.15 12.88
CA ARG A 434 -43.24 -9.33 13.12
C ARG A 434 -43.44 -10.19 14.38
N GLN A 435 -44.34 -9.79 15.27
CA GLN A 435 -44.54 -10.33 16.62
C GLN A 435 -44.93 -11.82 16.73
N GLN A 436 -45.10 -12.54 15.64
CA GLN A 436 -45.57 -13.92 15.68
C GLN A 436 -44.37 -14.86 15.82
N SER A 437 -44.18 -15.41 17.02
CA SER A 437 -43.16 -16.39 17.41
C SER A 437 -41.73 -15.84 17.57
N ILE A 438 -41.45 -15.23 18.73
CA ILE A 438 -40.08 -14.92 19.17
C ILE A 438 -39.59 -16.09 20.06
N PRO A 439 -38.72 -17.00 19.58
CA PRO A 439 -38.08 -18.00 20.42
C PRO A 439 -37.36 -17.40 21.63
N SER A 440 -37.26 -18.18 22.71
CA SER A 440 -36.77 -17.76 24.03
C SER A 440 -35.32 -17.28 24.08
N THR A 441 -34.53 -17.51 23.02
CA THR A 441 -33.13 -17.08 22.89
C THR A 441 -32.88 -16.52 21.48
N MET A 442 -33.37 -15.31 21.22
CA MET A 442 -33.15 -14.61 19.94
C MET A 442 -32.19 -13.42 20.12
N GLY A 443 -31.32 -13.23 19.12
CA GLY A 443 -30.52 -12.02 18.95
C GLY A 443 -31.27 -11.03 18.08
N ILE A 444 -31.31 -9.77 18.50
CA ILE A 444 -31.98 -8.69 17.78
C ILE A 444 -30.95 -7.60 17.47
N TRP A 445 -30.77 -7.30 16.18
CA TRP A 445 -29.95 -6.18 15.73
C TRP A 445 -30.76 -4.89 15.74
N ILE A 446 -30.35 -3.89 16.53
CA ILE A 446 -31.20 -2.73 16.84
C ILE A 446 -30.93 -1.47 16.01
N SER A 447 -30.05 -1.52 15.01
CA SER A 447 -29.54 -0.31 14.35
C SER A 447 -29.93 -0.11 12.88
N THR A 448 -30.26 -1.14 12.10
CA THR A 448 -30.28 -0.99 10.63
C THR A 448 -31.51 -0.26 10.08
N GLN A 449 -32.56 -0.06 10.88
CA GLN A 449 -33.80 0.64 10.49
C GLN A 449 -34.46 1.37 11.70
N GLY A 450 -33.66 1.71 12.71
CA GLY A 450 -34.09 2.41 13.93
C GLY A 450 -34.21 1.52 15.18
N TYR A 451 -33.93 2.13 16.33
CA TYR A 451 -33.93 1.52 17.66
C TYR A 451 -35.38 1.32 18.19
N SER A 452 -36.16 0.47 17.52
CA SER A 452 -37.59 0.27 17.82
C SER A 452 -37.96 -1.17 18.17
N ALA A 453 -37.01 -2.10 18.12
CA ALA A 453 -37.29 -3.50 18.37
C ALA A 453 -37.75 -3.74 19.84
N PRO A 454 -38.75 -4.61 20.08
CA PRO A 454 -39.19 -4.91 21.43
C PRO A 454 -38.08 -5.59 22.24
N SER A 455 -37.67 -4.94 23.32
CA SER A 455 -36.72 -5.50 24.28
C SER A 455 -37.46 -6.35 25.32
N SER A 456 -37.06 -7.61 25.48
CA SER A 456 -37.46 -8.46 26.60
C SER A 456 -36.23 -8.81 27.43
N GLY A 457 -36.41 -9.18 28.70
CA GLY A 457 -35.30 -9.60 29.55
C GLY A 457 -34.58 -10.88 29.10
N LYS A 458 -35.12 -11.61 28.12
CA LYS A 458 -34.56 -12.86 27.60
C LYS A 458 -33.81 -12.68 26.27
N ASN A 459 -33.97 -11.55 25.59
CA ASN A 459 -33.36 -11.29 24.28
C ASN A 459 -31.91 -10.83 24.41
N TRP A 460 -31.12 -11.05 23.35
CA TRP A 460 -29.78 -10.49 23.19
C TRP A 460 -29.83 -9.31 22.23
N LEU A 461 -29.47 -8.12 22.69
CA LEU A 461 -29.49 -6.90 21.88
C LEU A 461 -28.10 -6.67 21.27
N TRP A 462 -28.01 -6.78 19.95
CA TRP A 462 -26.80 -6.51 19.18
C TRP A 462 -26.77 -5.05 18.75
N LEU A 463 -25.81 -4.32 19.30
CA LEU A 463 -25.55 -2.91 19.00
C LEU A 463 -24.71 -2.81 17.73
N ASP A 464 -24.90 -1.73 16.97
CA ASP A 464 -23.96 -1.44 15.91
C ASP A 464 -22.58 -1.14 16.50
N PRO A 465 -21.51 -1.63 15.87
CA PRO A 465 -20.15 -1.37 16.32
C PRO A 465 -19.71 0.09 16.06
N VAL A 466 -20.51 0.86 15.33
CA VAL A 466 -20.28 2.26 15.00
C VAL A 466 -21.59 3.00 15.22
N LEU A 467 -21.58 4.01 16.07
CA LEU A 467 -22.67 4.96 16.26
C LEU A 467 -22.26 6.29 15.65
N PHE A 468 -23.09 6.85 14.77
CA PHE A 468 -22.85 8.21 14.29
C PHE A 468 -23.30 9.24 15.35
N PRO A 469 -22.69 10.45 15.41
CA PRO A 469 -23.01 11.45 16.43
C PRO A 469 -24.51 11.81 16.54
N ASP A 470 -25.23 11.79 15.43
CA ASP A 470 -26.68 12.04 15.36
C ASP A 470 -27.53 10.87 15.87
N GLU A 471 -26.96 9.67 16.01
CA GLU A 471 -27.64 8.47 16.51
C GLU A 471 -27.41 8.21 18.00
N GLU A 472 -26.41 8.87 18.61
CA GLU A 472 -25.97 8.62 19.99
C GLU A 472 -27.12 8.77 21.00
N LYS A 473 -27.86 9.88 20.92
CA LYS A 473 -29.00 10.14 21.82
C LYS A 473 -30.11 9.10 21.64
N ILE A 474 -30.41 8.73 20.39
CA ILE A 474 -31.47 7.76 20.08
C ILE A 474 -31.10 6.37 20.61
N CYS A 475 -29.84 5.96 20.42
CA CYS A 475 -29.31 4.72 20.92
C CYS A 475 -29.34 4.68 22.46
N SER A 476 -28.87 5.75 23.11
CA SER A 476 -28.86 5.88 24.58
C SER A 476 -30.27 5.81 25.18
N ASP A 477 -31.23 6.53 24.58
CA ASP A 477 -32.63 6.51 24.99
C ASP A 477 -33.25 5.11 24.84
N TYR A 478 -32.92 4.41 23.76
CA TYR A 478 -33.37 3.03 23.56
C TYR A 478 -32.77 2.08 24.57
N ILE A 479 -31.46 2.12 24.80
CA ILE A 479 -30.78 1.28 25.80
C ILE A 479 -31.41 1.51 27.18
N THR A 480 -31.63 2.77 27.55
CA THR A 480 -32.28 3.14 28.81
C THR A 480 -33.68 2.53 28.92
N LYS A 481 -34.49 2.61 27.86
CA LYS A 481 -35.83 1.99 27.81
C LYS A 481 -35.74 0.46 27.85
N ALA A 482 -34.77 -0.13 27.17
CA ALA A 482 -34.58 -1.58 27.13
C ALA A 482 -34.19 -2.15 28.49
N ILE A 483 -33.30 -1.46 29.22
CA ILE A 483 -32.92 -1.78 30.60
C ILE A 483 -34.15 -1.67 31.52
N LYS A 484 -34.96 -0.61 31.40
CA LYS A 484 -36.22 -0.47 32.15
C LYS A 484 -37.20 -1.60 31.89
N LYS A 485 -37.19 -2.17 30.67
CA LYS A 485 -37.99 -3.35 30.27
C LYS A 485 -37.32 -4.69 30.60
N GLY A 486 -36.22 -4.66 31.37
CA GLY A 486 -35.55 -5.83 31.91
C GLY A 486 -34.50 -6.45 30.99
N ALA A 487 -34.12 -5.82 29.87
CA ALA A 487 -33.03 -6.31 29.02
C ALA A 487 -31.69 -6.29 29.78
N LYS A 488 -30.98 -7.41 29.74
CA LYS A 488 -29.70 -7.61 30.45
C LYS A 488 -28.54 -8.04 29.55
N ASN A 489 -28.82 -8.49 28.33
CA ASN A 489 -27.83 -9.06 27.43
C ASN A 489 -27.60 -8.12 26.25
N PHE A 490 -26.44 -7.45 26.23
CA PHE A 490 -26.02 -6.57 25.15
C PHE A 490 -24.73 -7.12 24.51
N VAL A 491 -24.65 -7.06 23.19
CA VAL A 491 -23.44 -7.44 22.44
C VAL A 491 -22.93 -6.23 21.68
N LEU A 492 -21.71 -5.82 22.03
CA LEU A 492 -21.03 -4.63 21.49
C LEU A 492 -20.12 -4.97 20.29
N ASN A 493 -20.00 -6.25 19.94
CA ASN A 493 -19.03 -6.75 18.97
C ASN A 493 -19.69 -7.39 17.75
N ALA A 494 -19.07 -7.13 16.61
CA ALA A 494 -19.37 -7.77 15.34
C ALA A 494 -18.52 -9.03 15.14
N VAL A 495 -19.16 -10.17 14.83
CA VAL A 495 -18.52 -11.49 14.64
C VAL A 495 -17.49 -11.49 13.48
N TRP A 496 -17.60 -10.57 12.51
CA TRP A 496 -16.68 -10.51 11.36
C TRP A 496 -15.30 -9.90 11.67
N GLN A 497 -15.01 -9.51 12.92
CA GLN A 497 -13.63 -9.22 13.34
C GLN A 497 -12.79 -10.50 13.51
N LEU A 498 -13.41 -11.68 13.46
CA LEU A 498 -12.75 -12.98 13.62
C LEU A 498 -12.41 -13.70 12.30
N SER A 499 -12.86 -13.22 11.14
CA SER A 499 -12.65 -13.88 9.83
C SER A 499 -11.37 -13.45 9.09
#